data_AF-A0A5S4FBV9-F1
#
_entry.id   AF-A0A5S4FBV9-F1
#
_cell.length_a   1.000
_cell.length_b   1.000
_cell.length_c   1.000
_cell.angle_alpha   90.00
_cell.angle_beta   90.00
_cell.angle_gamma   90.00
#
_symmetry.space_group_name_H-M   'P 1'
#
loop_
_entity.id
_entity.type
_entity.pdbx_description
1 polymer ?
#
loop_
_entity_poly.entity_id
_entity_poly.type
_entity_poly.pdbx_seq_one_letter_code
_entity_poly.pdbx_strand_id
1 'polypeptide(L)'
;MTLTHYRPATPFEERLWAAHQDGHDALCLSLLRDADLALPITAAAAAGTEAPTWATAADAERTWLLAFTSVAAMRLATGGGAEYCRVVTLVELAAGWPDLRWGLAINPGLAAAFMLESGTVARLAVPTLAHDLMLDPASGVPAVQKLLSPADVHDLLAEGEPRVSGYCHHALDVSHIATPAVLAAALGQPDMLTANGSLNLLRWRPAGLGLYRTPYGGTDEEGRAAVAGWVVEEPPFVGMGLVPSVDHVIREYKVYGVGLPHGAEIWELTSGGTEHRRAIYHGDLRRWLLVGTRAR
;
A
#
# COMPACT_ATOMS: atom_id res chain seq x y z
N MET A 1 -33.55 -6.60 -8.48
CA MET A 1 -34.03 -7.91 -7.97
C MET A 1 -32.81 -8.63 -7.44
N THR A 2 -32.72 -8.83 -6.11
CA THR A 2 -31.69 -9.66 -5.50
C THR A 2 -31.90 -11.12 -5.91
N LEU A 3 -30.86 -11.79 -6.39
CA LEU A 3 -30.93 -13.21 -6.77
C LEU A 3 -31.06 -14.07 -5.50
N THR A 4 -32.30 -14.50 -5.20
CA THR A 4 -32.70 -15.13 -3.91
C THR A 4 -32.15 -16.55 -3.67
N HIS A 5 -31.37 -17.12 -4.60
CA HIS A 5 -30.87 -18.50 -4.50
C HIS A 5 -29.35 -18.64 -4.65
N TYR A 6 -28.60 -17.58 -4.41
CA TYR A 6 -27.15 -17.74 -4.23
C TYR A 6 -26.89 -18.40 -2.87
N ARG A 7 -25.99 -19.39 -2.82
CA ARG A 7 -25.44 -19.97 -1.59
C ARG A 7 -23.94 -19.69 -1.57
N PRO A 8 -23.35 -19.41 -0.40
CA PRO A 8 -21.91 -19.18 -0.32
C PRO A 8 -21.18 -20.42 -0.83
N ALA A 9 -20.18 -20.23 -1.67
CA ALA A 9 -19.42 -21.31 -2.29
C ALA A 9 -18.15 -21.67 -1.51
N THR A 10 -17.73 -20.80 -0.59
CA THR A 10 -16.49 -20.97 0.19
C THR A 10 -16.72 -20.70 1.69
N PRO A 11 -15.88 -21.26 2.59
CA PRO A 11 -15.92 -20.95 4.02
C PRO A 11 -15.71 -19.46 4.33
N PHE A 12 -15.03 -18.74 3.46
CA PHE A 12 -14.91 -17.29 3.53
C PHE A 12 -16.27 -16.61 3.29
N GLU A 13 -16.95 -16.97 2.19
CA GLU A 13 -18.27 -16.42 1.85
C GLU A 13 -19.33 -16.78 2.90
N GLU A 14 -19.30 -18.00 3.46
CA GLU A 14 -20.18 -18.43 4.54
C GLU A 14 -20.06 -17.49 5.76
N ARG A 15 -18.81 -17.22 6.20
CA ARG A 15 -18.54 -16.32 7.33
C ARG A 15 -18.93 -14.88 7.02
N LEU A 16 -18.59 -14.39 5.82
CA LEU A 16 -18.93 -13.03 5.40
C LEU A 16 -20.45 -12.82 5.36
N TRP A 17 -21.20 -13.81 4.89
CA TRP A 17 -22.66 -13.77 4.82
C TRP A 17 -23.33 -13.85 6.17
N ALA A 18 -22.87 -14.73 7.05
CA ALA A 18 -23.37 -14.79 8.41
C ALA A 18 -23.19 -13.44 9.12
N ALA A 19 -21.96 -12.90 9.05
CA ALA A 19 -21.65 -11.59 9.61
C ALA A 19 -22.53 -10.47 9.03
N HIS A 20 -22.76 -10.48 7.71
CA HIS A 20 -23.58 -9.47 7.03
C HIS A 20 -25.06 -9.56 7.43
N GLN A 21 -25.62 -10.77 7.50
CA GLN A 21 -27.01 -11.00 7.93
C GLN A 21 -27.24 -10.58 9.39
N ASP A 22 -26.23 -10.77 10.23
CA ASP A 22 -26.27 -10.38 11.64
C ASP A 22 -25.98 -8.87 11.85
N GLY A 23 -25.69 -8.10 10.79
CA GLY A 23 -25.37 -6.67 10.86
C GLY A 23 -24.01 -6.35 11.48
N HIS A 24 -23.06 -7.30 11.44
CA HIS A 24 -21.71 -7.15 12.00
C HIS A 24 -20.73 -6.49 11.01
N ASP A 25 -20.97 -5.24 10.63
CA ASP A 25 -20.20 -4.53 9.59
C ASP A 25 -18.67 -4.53 9.83
N ALA A 26 -18.23 -4.33 11.07
CA ALA A 26 -16.81 -4.33 11.41
C ALA A 26 -16.15 -5.70 11.14
N LEU A 27 -16.86 -6.79 11.38
CA LEU A 27 -16.39 -8.14 11.07
C LEU A 27 -16.35 -8.37 9.55
N CYS A 28 -17.37 -7.92 8.81
CA CYS A 28 -17.36 -7.98 7.35
C CYS A 28 -16.16 -7.24 6.75
N LEU A 29 -15.91 -6.00 7.17
CA LEU A 29 -14.77 -5.21 6.73
C LEU A 29 -13.43 -5.88 7.09
N SER A 30 -13.34 -6.47 8.28
CA SER A 30 -12.14 -7.22 8.68
C SER A 30 -11.93 -8.47 7.82
N LEU A 31 -12.99 -9.19 7.45
CA LEU A 31 -12.90 -10.34 6.55
C LEU A 31 -12.48 -9.91 5.14
N LEU A 32 -13.02 -8.81 4.63
CA LEU A 32 -12.71 -8.29 3.30
C LEU A 32 -11.25 -7.83 3.16
N ARG A 33 -10.60 -7.41 4.25
CA ARG A 33 -9.19 -6.97 4.24
C ARG A 33 -8.25 -7.98 3.59
N ASP A 34 -8.40 -9.24 3.94
CA ASP A 34 -7.52 -10.34 3.49
C ASP A 34 -8.16 -11.16 2.36
N ALA A 35 -9.19 -10.62 1.71
CA ALA A 35 -9.92 -11.31 0.67
C ALA A 35 -9.25 -11.20 -0.70
N ASP A 36 -9.19 -12.32 -1.39
CA ASP A 36 -8.96 -12.38 -2.82
C ASP A 36 -10.27 -12.08 -3.55
N LEU A 37 -10.25 -11.09 -4.45
CA LEU A 37 -11.40 -10.64 -5.21
C LEU A 37 -11.23 -11.02 -6.69
N ALA A 38 -12.27 -11.62 -7.25
CA ALA A 38 -12.38 -11.87 -8.68
C ALA A 38 -12.90 -10.62 -9.39
N LEU A 39 -12.10 -10.08 -10.30
CA LEU A 39 -12.46 -8.96 -11.15
C LEU A 39 -12.73 -9.48 -12.58
N PRO A 40 -13.92 -9.25 -13.13
CA PRO A 40 -14.22 -9.66 -14.50
C PRO A 40 -13.25 -9.05 -15.50
N ILE A 41 -12.80 -9.86 -16.46
CA ILE A 41 -12.05 -9.41 -17.63
C ILE A 41 -12.67 -10.02 -18.89
N THR A 42 -12.37 -9.42 -20.04
CA THR A 42 -12.80 -9.94 -21.34
C THR A 42 -12.02 -11.21 -21.71
N ALA A 43 -12.58 -12.02 -22.60
CA ALA A 43 -11.89 -13.19 -23.14
C ALA A 43 -10.60 -12.82 -23.90
N ALA A 44 -10.62 -11.68 -24.61
CA ALA A 44 -9.45 -11.15 -25.30
C ALA A 44 -8.34 -10.75 -24.31
N ALA A 45 -8.68 -10.12 -23.19
CA ALA A 45 -7.70 -9.81 -22.14
C ALA A 45 -7.14 -11.08 -21.50
N ALA A 46 -7.99 -12.09 -21.26
CA ALA A 46 -7.54 -13.39 -20.74
C ALA A 46 -6.61 -14.14 -21.73
N ALA A 47 -6.83 -13.99 -23.04
CA ALA A 47 -5.97 -14.52 -24.08
C ALA A 47 -4.69 -13.71 -24.32
N GLY A 48 -4.53 -12.55 -23.64
CA GLY A 48 -3.41 -11.65 -23.81
C GLY A 48 -3.42 -10.86 -25.13
N THR A 49 -4.55 -10.82 -25.83
CA THR A 49 -4.68 -10.09 -27.10
C THR A 49 -5.07 -8.63 -26.92
N GLU A 50 -5.51 -8.24 -25.72
CA GLU A 50 -5.72 -6.85 -25.31
C GLU A 50 -5.32 -6.66 -23.83
N ALA A 51 -5.16 -5.40 -23.42
CA ALA A 51 -4.95 -5.09 -22.01
C ALA A 51 -6.25 -5.23 -21.21
N PRO A 52 -6.21 -5.76 -19.98
CA PRO A 52 -7.40 -5.85 -19.13
C PRO A 52 -7.92 -4.44 -18.80
N THR A 53 -9.24 -4.27 -18.87
CA THR A 53 -9.93 -3.04 -18.49
C THR A 53 -10.75 -3.26 -17.22
N TRP A 54 -11.00 -2.19 -16.48
CA TRP A 54 -11.81 -2.26 -15.26
C TRP A 54 -13.28 -2.47 -15.60
N ALA A 55 -13.85 -3.58 -15.13
CA ALA A 55 -15.30 -3.80 -15.18
C ALA A 55 -15.99 -2.79 -14.25
N THR A 56 -16.88 -1.97 -14.81
CA THR A 56 -17.56 -0.90 -14.06
C THR A 56 -19.07 -0.91 -14.29
N ALA A 57 -19.80 -0.40 -13.31
CA ALA A 57 -21.18 0.05 -13.46
C ALA A 57 -21.29 1.49 -12.97
N ALA A 58 -22.25 2.25 -13.49
CA ALA A 58 -22.55 3.59 -13.01
C ALA A 58 -23.98 3.67 -12.54
N ASP A 59 -24.21 4.41 -11.46
CA ASP A 59 -25.54 4.86 -11.06
C ASP A 59 -25.64 6.40 -11.17
N ALA A 60 -26.65 6.99 -10.55
CA ALA A 60 -26.84 8.44 -10.58
C ALA A 60 -25.79 9.23 -9.80
N GLU A 61 -25.06 8.58 -8.87
CA GLU A 61 -24.16 9.23 -7.93
C GLU A 61 -22.70 9.00 -8.27
N ARG A 62 -22.30 7.78 -8.68
CA ARG A 62 -20.90 7.46 -9.00
C ARG A 62 -20.69 6.25 -9.89
N THR A 63 -19.45 6.13 -10.37
CA THR A 63 -18.92 4.92 -11.00
C THR A 63 -18.45 3.93 -9.94
N TRP A 64 -18.74 2.66 -10.16
CA TRP A 64 -18.40 1.55 -9.28
C TRP A 64 -17.57 0.51 -10.03
N LEU A 65 -16.41 0.17 -9.49
CA LEU A 65 -15.61 -0.98 -9.92
C LEU A 65 -16.28 -2.26 -9.40
N LEU A 66 -16.45 -3.25 -10.27
CA LEU A 66 -17.13 -4.50 -9.93
C LEU A 66 -16.11 -5.56 -9.49
N ALA A 67 -16.31 -6.11 -8.30
CA ALA A 67 -15.51 -7.19 -7.75
C ALA A 67 -16.40 -8.26 -7.11
N PHE A 68 -15.90 -9.49 -7.04
CA PHE A 68 -16.67 -10.62 -6.52
C PHE A 68 -15.83 -11.45 -5.55
N THR A 69 -16.47 -11.99 -4.52
CA THR A 69 -15.79 -12.82 -3.51
C THR A 69 -15.40 -14.21 -4.01
N SER A 70 -15.91 -14.61 -5.18
CA SER A 70 -15.52 -15.82 -5.89
C SER A 70 -15.90 -15.77 -7.37
N VAL A 71 -15.30 -16.65 -8.17
CA VAL A 71 -15.69 -16.88 -9.58
C VAL A 71 -17.14 -17.35 -9.68
N ALA A 72 -17.61 -18.13 -8.70
CA ALA A 72 -19.00 -18.60 -8.66
C ALA A 72 -19.97 -17.43 -8.43
N ALA A 73 -19.66 -16.53 -7.49
CA ALA A 73 -20.41 -15.29 -7.26
C ALA A 73 -20.46 -14.43 -8.53
N MET A 74 -19.30 -14.23 -9.17
CA MET A 74 -19.19 -13.46 -10.41
C MET A 74 -20.07 -14.01 -11.53
N ARG A 75 -19.96 -15.32 -11.82
CA ARG A 75 -20.76 -15.97 -12.88
C ARG A 75 -22.25 -15.87 -12.58
N LEU A 76 -22.65 -16.06 -11.33
CA LEU A 76 -24.05 -15.96 -10.95
C LEU A 76 -24.58 -14.53 -11.11
N ALA A 77 -23.86 -13.53 -10.60
CA ALA A 77 -24.26 -12.13 -10.66
C ALA A 77 -24.34 -11.60 -12.10
N THR A 78 -23.46 -12.09 -12.99
CA THR A 78 -23.42 -11.68 -14.41
C THR A 78 -24.28 -12.56 -15.31
N GLY A 79 -25.02 -13.54 -14.77
CA GLY A 79 -25.80 -14.49 -15.56
C GLY A 79 -24.95 -15.33 -16.52
N GLY A 80 -23.67 -15.55 -16.18
CA GLY A 80 -22.68 -16.25 -17.01
C GLY A 80 -22.00 -15.37 -18.07
N GLY A 81 -22.32 -14.08 -18.15
CA GLY A 81 -21.71 -13.16 -19.12
C GLY A 81 -20.22 -12.88 -18.87
N ALA A 82 -19.76 -12.95 -17.61
CA ALA A 82 -18.35 -12.91 -17.27
C ALA A 82 -17.82 -14.33 -17.05
N GLU A 83 -16.98 -14.81 -17.96
CA GLU A 83 -16.36 -16.13 -17.86
C GLU A 83 -14.95 -16.09 -17.25
N TYR A 84 -14.21 -15.03 -17.57
CA TYR A 84 -12.81 -14.83 -17.19
C TYR A 84 -12.69 -13.75 -16.11
N CYS A 85 -11.71 -13.93 -15.22
CA CYS A 85 -11.40 -12.96 -14.19
C CYS A 85 -9.90 -12.89 -13.89
N ARG A 86 -9.47 -11.75 -13.37
CA ARG A 86 -8.21 -11.62 -12.62
C ARG A 86 -8.53 -11.68 -11.13
N VAL A 87 -7.77 -12.47 -10.39
CA VAL A 87 -7.85 -12.49 -8.92
C VAL A 87 -6.84 -11.47 -8.40
N VAL A 88 -7.29 -10.58 -7.51
CA VAL A 88 -6.45 -9.56 -6.89
C VAL A 88 -6.81 -9.39 -5.42
N THR A 89 -5.83 -9.03 -4.60
CA THR A 89 -6.05 -8.56 -3.24
C THR A 89 -6.58 -7.12 -3.24
N LEU A 90 -7.14 -6.65 -2.12
CA LEU A 90 -7.49 -5.22 -1.96
C LEU A 90 -6.27 -4.31 -2.10
N VAL A 91 -5.08 -4.78 -1.73
CA VAL A 91 -3.85 -3.99 -1.79
C VAL A 91 -3.39 -3.78 -3.24
N GLU A 92 -3.38 -4.85 -4.04
CA GLU A 92 -3.09 -4.76 -5.48
C GLU A 92 -4.14 -3.93 -6.22
N LEU A 93 -5.42 -4.07 -5.82
CA LEU A 93 -6.50 -3.25 -6.36
C LEU A 93 -6.30 -1.76 -6.06
N ALA A 94 -5.91 -1.42 -4.84
CA ALA A 94 -5.63 -0.04 -4.44
C ALA A 94 -4.37 0.53 -5.13
N ALA A 95 -3.37 -0.30 -5.43
CA ALA A 95 -2.15 0.10 -6.14
C ALA A 95 -2.45 0.58 -7.57
N GLY A 96 -3.41 -0.09 -8.23
CA GLY A 96 -3.85 0.25 -9.59
C GLY A 96 -5.12 1.10 -9.64
N TRP A 97 -5.52 1.76 -8.54
CA TRP A 97 -6.85 2.38 -8.44
C TRP A 97 -7.05 3.45 -9.52
N PRO A 98 -8.07 3.31 -10.40
CA PRO A 98 -8.14 4.11 -11.63
C PRO A 98 -8.57 5.56 -11.41
N ASP A 99 -9.45 5.80 -10.44
CA ASP A 99 -10.03 7.11 -10.16
C ASP A 99 -10.51 7.16 -8.72
N LEU A 100 -10.02 8.12 -7.96
CA LEU A 100 -10.32 8.28 -6.53
C LEU A 100 -11.81 8.53 -6.25
N ARG A 101 -12.58 8.99 -7.23
CA ARG A 101 -14.02 9.27 -7.10
C ARG A 101 -14.88 8.03 -7.30
N TRP A 102 -14.30 6.93 -7.77
CA TRP A 102 -15.02 5.69 -7.98
C TRP A 102 -15.14 4.91 -6.67
N GLY A 103 -16.23 4.15 -6.52
CA GLY A 103 -16.39 3.19 -5.43
C GLY A 103 -16.06 1.76 -5.85
N LEU A 104 -16.02 0.85 -4.88
CA LEU A 104 -15.95 -0.60 -5.09
C LEU A 104 -17.31 -1.23 -4.78
N ALA A 105 -17.91 -1.90 -5.76
CA ALA A 105 -19.10 -2.73 -5.57
C ALA A 105 -18.67 -4.20 -5.51
N ILE A 106 -18.73 -4.78 -4.31
CA ILE A 106 -18.47 -6.20 -4.08
C ILE A 106 -19.77 -6.97 -4.16
N ASN A 107 -19.82 -8.02 -4.98
CA ASN A 107 -20.99 -8.87 -5.18
C ASN A 107 -22.29 -8.12 -5.53
N PRO A 108 -22.27 -7.11 -6.44
CA PRO A 108 -23.46 -6.36 -6.79
C PRO A 108 -24.59 -7.28 -7.28
N GLY A 109 -25.79 -7.11 -6.73
CA GLY A 109 -26.97 -7.93 -7.06
C GLY A 109 -27.11 -9.24 -6.29
N LEU A 110 -26.16 -9.57 -5.41
CA LEU A 110 -26.18 -10.74 -4.54
C LEU A 110 -26.54 -10.37 -3.08
N ALA A 111 -26.74 -11.38 -2.22
CA ALA A 111 -27.25 -11.20 -0.85
C ALA A 111 -26.28 -10.47 0.10
N ALA A 112 -24.96 -10.70 0.00
CA ALA A 112 -23.96 -9.89 0.70
C ALA A 112 -23.22 -9.00 -0.30
N ALA A 113 -23.95 -7.98 -0.77
CA ALA A 113 -23.40 -6.92 -1.59
C ALA A 113 -22.83 -5.82 -0.69
N PHE A 114 -21.64 -5.32 -1.02
CA PHE A 114 -21.02 -4.20 -0.32
C PHE A 114 -20.72 -3.08 -1.30
N MET A 115 -21.03 -1.85 -0.89
CA MET A 115 -20.72 -0.64 -1.63
C MET A 115 -19.71 0.14 -0.79
N LEU A 116 -18.43 0.08 -1.17
CA LEU A 116 -17.33 0.71 -0.44
C LEU A 116 -16.86 1.95 -1.17
N GLU A 117 -16.73 3.06 -0.45
CA GLU A 117 -16.07 4.25 -0.99
C GLU A 117 -14.56 4.01 -1.13
N SER A 118 -13.90 4.71 -2.06
CA SER A 118 -12.45 4.60 -2.29
C SER A 118 -11.65 4.82 -1.01
N GLY A 119 -12.06 5.76 -0.14
CA GLY A 119 -11.42 5.96 1.16
C GLY A 119 -11.48 4.73 2.06
N THR A 120 -12.60 4.01 2.04
CA THR A 120 -12.74 2.74 2.81
C THR A 120 -11.87 1.65 2.19
N VAL A 121 -11.82 1.57 0.86
CA VAL A 121 -10.88 0.67 0.16
C VAL A 121 -9.43 0.98 0.55
N ALA A 122 -9.01 2.24 0.53
CA ALA A 122 -7.66 2.66 0.90
C ALA A 122 -7.29 2.26 2.34
N ARG A 123 -8.21 2.42 3.30
CA ARG A 123 -7.99 2.07 4.71
C ARG A 123 -7.98 0.56 4.98
N LEU A 124 -8.71 -0.21 4.18
CA LEU A 124 -8.65 -1.67 4.23
C LEU A 124 -7.38 -2.19 3.60
N ALA A 125 -7.01 -1.67 2.42
CA ALA A 125 -5.83 -2.06 1.67
C ALA A 125 -4.53 -1.67 2.39
N VAL A 126 -4.43 -0.43 2.86
CA VAL A 126 -3.25 0.10 3.55
C VAL A 126 -3.68 0.67 4.89
N PRO A 127 -3.86 -0.17 5.92
CA PRO A 127 -4.09 0.30 7.29
C PRO A 127 -2.93 1.16 7.80
N THR A 128 -3.20 1.96 8.84
CA THR A 128 -2.15 2.71 9.54
C THR A 128 -1.24 1.76 10.33
N LEU A 129 0.02 2.14 10.57
CA LEU A 129 0.95 1.36 11.41
C LEU A 129 0.40 0.99 12.79
N ALA A 130 -0.37 1.89 13.42
CA ALA A 130 -0.99 1.63 14.71
C ALA A 130 -2.06 0.51 14.61
N HIS A 131 -2.85 0.52 13.54
CA HIS A 131 -3.88 -0.49 13.30
C HIS A 131 -3.23 -1.85 12.96
N ASP A 132 -2.20 -1.88 12.12
CA ASP A 132 -1.43 -3.11 11.83
C ASP A 132 -0.91 -3.76 13.11
N LEU A 133 -0.29 -2.98 13.98
CA LEU A 133 0.22 -3.48 15.26
C LEU A 133 -0.90 -3.93 16.21
N MET A 134 -2.09 -3.34 16.14
CA MET A 134 -3.25 -3.79 16.93
C MET A 134 -3.80 -5.12 16.43
N LEU A 135 -3.77 -5.36 15.11
CA LEU A 135 -4.24 -6.60 14.48
C LEU A 135 -3.27 -7.76 14.71
N ASP A 136 -1.96 -7.49 14.58
CA ASP A 136 -0.91 -8.47 14.85
C ASP A 136 0.18 -7.88 15.77
N PRO A 137 -0.05 -7.87 17.09
CA PRO A 137 0.94 -7.40 18.06
C PRO A 137 2.25 -8.20 18.05
N ALA A 138 2.23 -9.45 17.58
CA ALA A 138 3.40 -10.32 17.57
C ALA A 138 4.40 -9.96 16.46
N SER A 139 3.94 -9.31 15.38
CA SER A 139 4.80 -8.78 14.30
C SER A 139 5.78 -7.70 14.79
N GLY A 140 5.40 -6.97 15.86
CA GLY A 140 6.15 -5.84 16.40
C GLY A 140 6.12 -4.60 15.48
N VAL A 141 6.75 -3.50 15.93
CA VAL A 141 6.79 -2.25 15.15
C VAL A 141 7.66 -2.44 13.91
N PRO A 142 7.13 -2.33 12.67
CA PRO A 142 7.92 -2.55 11.48
C PRO A 142 9.00 -1.48 11.31
N ALA A 143 10.10 -1.83 10.64
CA ALA A 143 11.06 -0.82 10.21
C ALA A 143 10.50 -0.04 9.02
N VAL A 144 10.74 1.26 8.99
CA VAL A 144 10.55 2.11 7.83
C VAL A 144 11.91 2.49 7.23
N GLN A 145 11.89 2.87 5.96
CA GLN A 145 13.08 3.25 5.21
C GLN A 145 12.83 4.52 4.39
N LYS A 146 13.90 5.27 4.13
CA LYS A 146 13.91 6.44 3.23
C LYS A 146 15.20 6.46 2.42
N LEU A 147 15.14 6.82 1.13
CA LEU A 147 16.35 7.09 0.35
C LEU A 147 16.99 8.41 0.83
N LEU A 148 18.31 8.42 0.90
CA LEU A 148 19.10 9.61 1.25
C LEU A 148 19.94 10.05 0.07
N SER A 149 19.90 11.33 -0.25
CA SER A 149 20.93 11.95 -1.08
C SER A 149 22.26 12.03 -0.31
N PRO A 150 23.40 12.20 -1.00
CA PRO A 150 24.68 12.43 -0.33
C PRO A 150 24.67 13.65 0.62
N ALA A 151 23.87 14.68 0.30
CA ALA A 151 23.69 15.85 1.16
C ALA A 151 22.92 15.47 2.44
N ASP A 152 21.83 14.72 2.32
CA ASP A 152 21.06 14.26 3.49
C ASP A 152 21.92 13.43 4.46
N VAL A 153 22.82 12.59 3.93
CA VAL A 153 23.77 11.82 4.75
C VAL A 153 24.70 12.77 5.52
N HIS A 154 25.23 13.80 4.86
CA HIS A 154 26.12 14.77 5.50
C HIS A 154 25.39 15.53 6.62
N ASP A 155 24.19 16.04 6.34
CA ASP A 155 23.38 16.80 7.28
C ASP A 155 23.00 15.94 8.50
N LEU A 156 22.52 14.72 8.26
CA LEU A 156 22.18 13.79 9.34
C LEU A 156 23.38 13.48 10.24
N LEU A 157 24.56 13.25 9.67
CA LEU A 157 25.77 12.95 10.44
C LEU A 157 26.26 14.14 11.27
N ALA A 158 25.95 15.37 10.86
CA ALA A 158 26.29 16.59 11.57
C ALA A 158 25.29 16.93 12.71
N GLU A 159 24.06 16.43 12.64
CA GLU A 159 23.00 16.71 13.62
C GLU A 159 23.07 15.83 14.88
N GLY A 160 22.95 16.46 16.05
CA GLY A 160 22.87 15.74 17.33
C GLY A 160 21.48 15.18 17.66
N GLU A 161 20.43 15.81 17.14
CA GLU A 161 19.03 15.40 17.26
C GLU A 161 18.39 15.30 15.87
N PRO A 162 18.79 14.30 15.06
CA PRO A 162 18.42 14.23 13.67
C PRO A 162 16.91 14.07 13.49
N ARG A 163 16.35 14.83 12.55
CA ARG A 163 14.93 14.80 12.20
C ARG A 163 14.74 14.43 10.74
N VAL A 164 13.61 13.78 10.43
CA VAL A 164 13.26 13.41 9.06
C VAL A 164 11.84 13.87 8.71
N SER A 165 11.71 14.34 7.47
CA SER A 165 10.46 14.81 6.88
C SER A 165 10.23 14.18 5.50
N GLY A 166 9.02 14.32 4.98
CA GLY A 166 8.62 13.82 3.68
C GLY A 166 8.21 12.35 3.72
N TYR A 167 8.39 11.66 2.61
CA TYR A 167 7.95 10.27 2.46
C TYR A 167 8.99 9.29 2.98
N CYS A 168 8.52 8.21 3.59
CA CYS A 168 9.26 6.99 3.93
C CYS A 168 8.36 5.78 3.70
N HIS A 169 8.94 4.61 3.47
CA HIS A 169 8.20 3.41 3.09
C HIS A 169 8.43 2.25 4.05
N HIS A 170 7.52 1.29 4.04
CA HIS A 170 7.65 0.08 4.84
C HIS A 170 8.85 -0.76 4.35
N ALA A 171 9.82 -1.03 5.22
CA ALA A 171 11.11 -1.61 4.78
C ALA A 171 10.98 -3.05 4.26
N LEU A 172 9.99 -3.82 4.74
CA LEU A 172 9.77 -5.19 4.28
C LEU A 172 9.24 -5.21 2.84
N ASP A 173 8.44 -4.22 2.44
CA ASP A 173 7.78 -4.15 1.13
C ASP A 173 8.77 -3.91 -0.01
N VAL A 174 10.02 -3.53 0.33
CA VAL A 174 11.12 -3.34 -0.63
C VAL A 174 12.30 -4.28 -0.39
N SER A 175 12.20 -5.17 0.61
CA SER A 175 13.32 -6.02 1.04
C SER A 175 13.78 -7.03 -0.02
N HIS A 176 12.91 -7.37 -0.97
CA HIS A 176 13.23 -8.22 -2.11
C HIS A 176 13.95 -7.47 -3.25
N ILE A 177 13.99 -6.13 -3.23
CA ILE A 177 14.57 -5.32 -4.30
C ILE A 177 16.04 -5.01 -3.98
N ALA A 178 16.93 -5.92 -4.37
CA ALA A 178 18.37 -5.76 -4.12
C ALA A 178 19.09 -4.87 -5.15
N THR A 179 18.46 -4.56 -6.28
CA THR A 179 19.08 -3.75 -7.34
C THR A 179 18.83 -2.25 -7.10
N PRO A 180 19.86 -1.41 -6.87
CA PRO A 180 19.67 0.00 -6.55
C PRO A 180 18.83 0.78 -7.57
N ALA A 181 19.09 0.56 -8.86
CA ALA A 181 18.34 1.24 -9.93
C ALA A 181 16.86 0.89 -9.94
N VAL A 182 16.53 -0.38 -9.66
CA VAL A 182 15.15 -0.86 -9.57
C VAL A 182 14.47 -0.28 -8.33
N LEU A 183 15.15 -0.26 -7.18
CA LEU A 183 14.60 0.31 -5.95
C LEU A 183 14.32 1.81 -6.10
N ALA A 184 15.26 2.56 -6.66
CA ALA A 184 15.09 3.99 -6.91
C ALA A 184 13.91 4.28 -7.85
N ALA A 185 13.80 3.54 -8.95
CA ALA A 185 12.70 3.67 -9.89
C ALA A 185 11.35 3.27 -9.27
N ALA A 186 11.30 2.16 -8.52
CA ALA A 186 10.11 1.70 -7.81
C ALA A 186 9.59 2.73 -6.80
N LEU A 187 10.50 3.52 -6.21
CA LEU A 187 10.16 4.60 -5.28
C LEU A 187 9.88 5.94 -5.96
N GLY A 188 9.94 6.02 -7.30
CA GLY A 188 9.76 7.26 -8.05
C GLY A 188 10.91 8.27 -7.85
N GLN A 189 12.09 7.79 -7.44
CA GLN A 189 13.25 8.62 -7.08
C GLN A 189 14.54 8.17 -7.80
N PRO A 190 14.55 8.09 -9.15
CA PRO A 190 15.72 7.63 -9.92
C PRO A 190 16.97 8.51 -9.71
N ASP A 191 16.80 9.79 -9.36
CA ASP A 191 17.92 10.72 -9.15
C ASP A 191 18.68 10.48 -7.83
N MET A 192 18.21 9.57 -6.98
CA MET A 192 18.89 9.21 -5.72
C MET A 192 20.09 8.29 -5.94
N LEU A 193 20.28 7.70 -7.12
CA LEU A 193 21.47 6.90 -7.41
C LEU A 193 22.73 7.76 -7.34
N THR A 194 23.71 7.26 -6.60
CA THR A 194 25.06 7.82 -6.60
C THR A 194 25.76 7.57 -7.93
N ALA A 195 26.83 8.31 -8.21
CA ALA A 195 27.66 8.11 -9.41
C ALA A 195 28.24 6.68 -9.53
N ASN A 196 28.38 5.97 -8.40
CA ASN A 196 28.87 4.58 -8.36
C ASN A 196 27.73 3.54 -8.50
N GLY A 197 26.50 3.98 -8.82
CA GLY A 197 25.34 3.11 -8.98
C GLY A 197 24.80 2.51 -7.67
N SER A 198 25.16 3.09 -6.53
CA SER A 198 24.71 2.66 -5.19
C SER A 198 23.65 3.62 -4.62
N LEU A 199 22.90 3.19 -3.61
CA LEU A 199 21.93 4.02 -2.87
C LEU A 199 22.33 4.16 -1.41
N ASN A 200 22.07 5.32 -0.82
CA ASN A 200 22.10 5.50 0.64
C ASN A 200 20.67 5.40 1.17
N LEU A 201 20.51 4.69 2.28
CA LEU A 201 19.21 4.39 2.89
C LEU A 201 19.27 4.76 4.37
N LEU A 202 18.24 5.44 4.85
CA LEU A 202 17.94 5.56 6.27
C LEU A 202 16.93 4.49 6.66
N ARG A 203 17.20 3.69 7.69
CA ARG A 203 16.29 2.66 8.20
C ARG A 203 16.11 2.83 9.71
N TRP A 204 14.86 2.83 10.18
CA TRP A 204 14.57 2.98 11.61
C TRP A 204 13.23 2.35 11.99
N ARG A 205 13.06 2.03 13.27
CA ARG A 205 11.75 1.61 13.80
C ARG A 205 11.01 2.85 14.31
N PRO A 206 9.79 3.15 13.82
CA PRO A 206 9.01 4.30 14.26
C PRO A 206 8.79 4.39 15.77
N ALA A 207 8.97 5.58 16.32
CA ALA A 207 8.50 5.94 17.66
C ALA A 207 7.30 6.88 17.53
N GLY A 208 6.20 6.60 18.24
CA GLY A 208 4.96 7.36 18.09
C GLY A 208 4.30 7.13 16.72
N LEU A 209 3.70 5.94 16.53
CA LEU A 209 3.16 5.49 15.24
C LEU A 209 2.18 6.49 14.57
N GLY A 210 1.44 7.28 15.36
CA GLY A 210 0.54 8.32 14.83
C GLY A 210 1.24 9.47 14.08
N LEU A 211 2.56 9.61 14.22
CA LEU A 211 3.36 10.59 13.47
C LEU A 211 3.67 10.13 12.03
N TYR A 212 3.45 8.85 11.73
CA TYR A 212 3.73 8.20 10.44
C TYR A 212 2.40 7.97 9.74
N ARG A 213 1.85 9.05 9.19
CA ARG A 213 0.49 9.04 8.64
C ARG A 213 0.52 8.45 7.25
N THR A 214 -0.34 7.46 7.01
CA THR A 214 -0.63 6.98 5.65
C THR A 214 -1.17 8.16 4.83
N PRO A 215 -0.57 8.48 3.67
CA PRO A 215 -0.92 9.65 2.87
C PRO A 215 -2.16 9.36 2.00
N TYR A 216 -3.32 9.21 2.63
CA TYR A 216 -4.58 9.22 1.88
C TYR A 216 -4.83 10.62 1.32
N GLY A 217 -5.10 10.74 0.03
CA GLY A 217 -5.20 12.03 -0.63
C GLY A 217 -5.51 11.95 -2.12
N GLY A 218 -5.19 13.00 -2.86
CA GLY A 218 -5.25 13.03 -4.32
C GLY A 218 -4.35 14.12 -4.90
N THR A 219 -4.41 14.33 -6.21
CA THR A 219 -3.66 15.41 -6.88
C THR A 219 -4.37 16.76 -6.85
N ASP A 220 -5.61 16.77 -6.37
CA ASP A 220 -6.42 17.95 -6.14
C ASP A 220 -7.30 17.74 -4.90
N GLU A 221 -8.06 18.79 -4.57
CA GLU A 221 -8.94 18.81 -3.41
C GLU A 221 -10.12 17.82 -3.53
N GLU A 222 -10.60 17.58 -4.76
CA GLU A 222 -11.71 16.67 -5.01
C GLU A 222 -11.28 15.21 -4.79
N GLY A 223 -10.13 14.82 -5.35
CA GLY A 223 -9.52 13.51 -5.14
C GLY A 223 -9.18 13.26 -3.68
N ARG A 224 -8.62 14.27 -2.98
CA ARG A 224 -8.40 14.20 -1.53
C ARG A 224 -9.70 13.96 -0.78
N ALA A 225 -10.76 14.69 -1.11
CA ALA A 225 -12.05 14.54 -0.46
C ALA A 225 -12.68 13.16 -0.72
N ALA A 226 -12.53 12.62 -1.94
CA ALA A 226 -13.11 11.34 -2.33
C ALA A 226 -12.59 10.16 -1.49
N VAL A 227 -11.33 10.20 -1.05
CA VAL A 227 -10.76 9.19 -0.13
C VAL A 227 -10.90 9.55 1.35
N ALA A 228 -11.59 10.65 1.69
CA ALA A 228 -11.58 11.28 3.00
C ALA A 228 -10.14 11.49 3.53
N GLY A 229 -9.25 11.86 2.61
CA GLY A 229 -7.82 12.02 2.83
C GLY A 229 -7.46 13.38 3.39
N TRP A 230 -6.16 13.64 3.49
CA TRP A 230 -5.61 14.87 4.06
C TRP A 230 -4.44 15.44 3.27
N VAL A 231 -3.98 14.74 2.23
CA VAL A 231 -2.86 15.14 1.38
C VAL A 231 -3.39 15.59 0.02
N VAL A 232 -2.90 16.74 -0.46
CA VAL A 232 -2.88 17.09 -1.88
C VAL A 232 -1.42 17.14 -2.30
N GLU A 233 -1.06 16.46 -3.38
CA GLU A 233 0.31 16.41 -3.90
C GLU A 233 0.36 16.33 -5.42
N GLU A 234 1.50 16.69 -5.99
CA GLU A 234 1.68 16.64 -7.44
C GLU A 234 1.74 15.19 -7.98
N PRO A 235 1.37 14.98 -9.25
CA PRO A 235 1.64 13.72 -9.94
C PRO A 235 3.12 13.30 -9.79
N PRO A 236 3.41 12.00 -9.66
CA PRO A 236 2.53 10.85 -9.86
C PRO A 236 1.78 10.36 -8.60
N PHE A 237 1.53 11.20 -7.58
CA PHE A 237 0.86 10.80 -6.34
C PHE A 237 -0.52 10.15 -6.58
N VAL A 238 -0.72 8.94 -6.05
CA VAL A 238 -1.96 8.14 -6.21
C VAL A 238 -2.95 8.29 -5.06
N GLY A 239 -2.50 8.67 -3.86
CA GLY A 239 -3.40 9.01 -2.75
C GLY A 239 -4.08 7.83 -2.04
N MET A 240 -3.70 6.58 -2.33
CA MET A 240 -4.23 5.36 -1.68
C MET A 240 -3.32 4.81 -0.58
N GLY A 241 -2.26 5.54 -0.19
CA GLY A 241 -1.28 5.11 0.83
C GLY A 241 -0.17 4.20 0.29
N LEU A 242 -0.05 4.08 -1.03
CA LEU A 242 0.95 3.31 -1.74
C LEU A 242 1.81 4.22 -2.61
N VAL A 243 3.07 3.85 -2.78
CA VAL A 243 3.95 4.44 -3.78
C VAL A 243 3.36 4.18 -5.18
N PRO A 244 3.38 5.15 -6.10
CA PRO A 244 2.89 4.99 -7.47
C PRO A 244 3.86 4.15 -8.32
N SER A 245 3.88 2.85 -8.06
CA SER A 245 4.72 1.87 -8.74
C SER A 245 3.88 0.86 -9.50
N VAL A 246 4.31 0.52 -10.71
CA VAL A 246 3.58 -0.40 -11.60
C VAL A 246 3.72 -1.85 -11.13
N ASP A 247 4.92 -2.24 -10.71
CA ASP A 247 5.28 -3.64 -10.46
C ASP A 247 5.43 -3.98 -8.97
N HIS A 248 5.31 -2.97 -8.09
CA HIS A 248 5.57 -3.14 -6.67
C HIS A 248 4.49 -2.47 -5.82
N VAL A 249 3.92 -3.27 -4.92
CA VAL A 249 3.05 -2.78 -3.86
C VAL A 249 3.92 -2.35 -2.69
N ILE A 250 4.11 -1.04 -2.53
CA ILE A 250 4.96 -0.47 -1.47
C ILE A 250 4.14 0.52 -0.65
N ARG A 251 3.95 0.23 0.64
CA ARG A 251 3.28 1.15 1.55
C ARG A 251 4.17 2.34 1.88
N GLU A 252 3.59 3.53 1.84
CA GLU A 252 4.26 4.79 2.17
C GLU A 252 3.61 5.52 3.34
N TYR A 253 4.41 6.34 4.01
CA TYR A 253 4.03 7.17 5.14
C TYR A 253 4.62 8.56 4.95
N LYS A 254 3.85 9.59 5.27
CA LYS A 254 4.31 10.98 5.26
C LYS A 254 4.58 11.44 6.69
N VAL A 255 5.80 11.89 6.94
CA VAL A 255 6.29 12.35 8.25
C VAL A 255 6.68 13.82 8.21
N TYR A 256 6.56 14.51 9.36
CA TYR A 256 6.90 15.92 9.51
C TYR A 256 7.82 16.12 10.70
N GLY A 257 9.13 16.26 10.43
CA GLY A 257 10.15 16.58 11.43
C GLY A 257 10.22 15.56 12.57
N VAL A 258 9.96 14.28 12.29
CA VAL A 258 10.01 13.23 13.32
C VAL A 258 11.46 13.00 13.73
N GLY A 259 11.73 12.96 15.04
CA GLY A 259 13.07 12.68 15.54
C GLY A 259 13.43 11.22 15.33
N LEU A 260 14.67 10.95 14.92
CA LEU A 260 15.14 9.57 14.77
C LEU A 260 15.41 8.95 16.15
N PRO A 261 14.87 7.75 16.42
CA PRO A 261 15.12 7.07 17.68
C PRO A 261 16.52 6.47 17.74
N HIS A 262 16.98 6.16 18.96
CA HIS A 262 18.18 5.36 19.17
C HIS A 262 18.12 4.07 18.32
N GLY A 263 19.23 3.74 17.66
CA GLY A 263 19.32 2.57 16.80
C GLY A 263 18.81 2.79 15.37
N ALA A 264 18.43 4.02 14.98
CA ALA A 264 18.29 4.36 13.56
C ALA A 264 19.63 4.17 12.82
N GLU A 265 19.57 3.74 11.57
CA GLU A 265 20.74 3.25 10.83
C GLU A 265 20.85 3.90 9.46
N ILE A 266 22.07 4.23 9.05
CA ILE A 266 22.40 4.59 7.67
C ILE A 266 23.05 3.39 7.01
N TRP A 267 22.52 3.02 5.85
CA TRP A 267 22.96 1.89 5.04
C TRP A 267 23.37 2.36 3.64
N GLU A 268 24.27 1.62 3.03
CA GLU A 268 24.56 1.68 1.59
C GLU A 268 24.08 0.38 0.95
N LEU A 269 23.22 0.47 -0.06
CA LEU A 269 22.95 -0.61 -0.98
C LEU A 269 23.86 -0.45 -2.19
N THR A 270 24.87 -1.31 -2.27
CA THR A 270 25.88 -1.26 -3.32
C THR A 270 25.31 -1.63 -4.69
N SER A 271 25.99 -1.25 -5.77
CA SER A 271 25.64 -1.65 -7.15
C SER A 271 25.60 -3.18 -7.36
N GLY A 272 26.31 -3.95 -6.52
CA GLY A 272 26.27 -5.41 -6.49
C GLY A 272 25.12 -6.00 -5.65
N GLY A 273 24.22 -5.18 -5.12
CA GLY A 273 23.06 -5.60 -4.32
C GLY A 273 23.38 -6.06 -2.90
N THR A 274 24.54 -5.67 -2.36
CA THR A 274 24.92 -5.92 -0.97
C THR A 274 24.64 -4.70 -0.11
N GLU A 275 24.00 -4.89 1.05
CA GLU A 275 23.79 -3.85 2.05
C GLU A 275 24.96 -3.77 3.04
N HIS A 276 25.45 -2.54 3.27
CA HIS A 276 26.48 -2.24 4.25
C HIS A 276 25.98 -1.16 5.21
N ARG A 277 25.86 -1.51 6.50
CA ARG A 277 25.56 -0.50 7.52
C ARG A 277 26.77 0.42 7.69
N ARG A 278 26.56 1.71 7.50
CA ARG A 278 27.59 2.75 7.56
C ARG A 278 27.57 3.53 8.88
N ALA A 279 26.40 3.70 9.49
CA ALA A 279 26.28 4.38 10.78
C ALA A 279 25.07 3.91 11.60
N ILE A 280 25.13 4.10 12.91
CA ILE A 280 24.02 3.89 13.85
C ILE A 280 23.89 5.12 14.75
N TYR A 281 22.68 5.65 14.91
CA TYR A 281 22.40 6.78 15.78
C TYR A 281 22.33 6.34 17.24
N HIS A 282 23.12 6.97 18.11
CA HIS A 282 23.10 6.72 19.55
C HIS A 282 22.37 7.85 20.28
N GLY A 283 21.11 7.61 20.65
CA GLY A 283 20.24 8.60 21.30
C GLY A 283 20.85 9.29 22.53
N ASP A 284 21.45 8.55 23.46
CA ASP A 284 21.99 9.16 24.69
C ASP A 284 23.22 10.04 24.44
N LEU A 285 24.06 9.68 23.47
CA LEU A 285 25.25 10.42 23.09
C LEU A 285 24.95 11.52 22.07
N ARG A 286 23.72 11.53 21.51
CA ARG A 286 23.26 12.48 20.50
C ARG A 286 24.25 12.62 19.34
N ARG A 287 24.67 11.47 18.80
CA ARG A 287 25.61 11.40 17.68
C ARG A 287 25.49 10.10 16.91
N TRP A 288 25.96 10.12 15.67
CA TRP A 288 26.13 8.94 14.86
C TRP A 288 27.45 8.22 15.17
N LEU A 289 27.38 6.89 15.29
CA LEU A 289 28.53 6.02 15.41
C LEU A 289 28.80 5.39 14.05
N LEU A 290 29.94 5.74 13.44
CA LEU A 290 30.35 5.19 12.15
C LEU A 290 30.78 3.73 12.31
N VAL A 291 30.30 2.88 11.42
CA VAL A 291 30.67 1.46 11.34
C VAL A 291 31.79 1.34 10.32
N GLY A 292 33.02 1.15 10.79
CA GLY A 292 34.15 0.89 9.92
C GLY A 292 34.06 -0.49 9.27
N THR A 293 34.25 -0.57 7.95
CA THR A 293 34.67 -1.81 7.30
C THR A 293 36.09 -2.12 7.77
N ARG A 294 36.28 -3.13 8.61
CA ARG A 294 37.61 -3.75 8.73
C ARG A 294 37.93 -4.33 7.36
N ALA A 295 38.85 -3.70 6.63
CA ALA A 295 39.49 -4.33 5.49
C ALA A 295 40.11 -5.65 5.98
N ARG A 296 39.71 -6.75 5.36
CA ARG A 296 40.45 -8.01 5.44
C ARG A 296 41.53 -8.02 4.37
#